data_AF-A0A920NM17-F1
#
_entry.id   AF-A0A920NM17-F1
#
_cell.length_a   1.000
_cell.length_b   1.000
_cell.length_c   1.000
_cell.angle_alpha   90.00
_cell.angle_beta   90.00
_cell.angle_gamma   90.00
#
_symmetry.space_group_name_H-M   'P 1'
#
loop_
_entity.id
_entity.type
_entity.pdbx_description
1 polymer ?
#
loop_
_entity_poly.entity_id
_entity_poly.type
_entity_poly.pdbx_seq_one_letter_code
_entity_poly.pdbx_strand_id
1 'polypeptide(L)'
;MRFIIISLLSFTLFGCLSLAPELEWEDVTSDHDPVLNVFGLLSADSILTSFVRVHRTLDMEEAADSLIRDTIGGGVFIDYTSRFIVRDAEVIVSNGMNEYIFEYTDFFWDEDQVFQQVYLYPGNDLNPQPGETWTLNVTTPGGLSITGETIVPPMAQIFTEGLPDTFQLDQTMEITWQPMADNYQIMNVGNYLGYFGYDYTMVTDSAAVFGKKIS
;
A
#
# COMPACT_ATOMS: atom_id res chain seq x y z
N MET A 1 44.45 -62.94 -21.48
CA MET A 1 44.61 -61.83 -20.51
C MET A 1 44.13 -60.45 -21.01
N ARG A 2 43.69 -60.25 -22.26
CA ARG A 2 43.18 -58.93 -22.74
C ARG A 2 41.67 -58.71 -22.57
N PHE A 3 40.85 -59.76 -22.53
CA PHE A 3 39.38 -59.63 -22.43
C PHE A 3 38.85 -59.47 -20.99
N ILE A 4 39.61 -59.91 -19.98
CA ILE A 4 39.19 -59.81 -18.56
C ILE A 4 39.36 -58.37 -18.03
N ILE A 5 40.35 -57.63 -18.53
CA ILE A 5 40.64 -56.25 -18.10
C ILE A 5 39.55 -55.27 -18.59
N ILE A 6 38.99 -55.50 -19.79
CA ILE A 6 37.94 -54.64 -20.37
C ILE A 6 36.59 -54.87 -19.65
N SER A 7 36.31 -56.10 -19.22
CA SER A 7 35.10 -56.44 -18.44
C SER A 7 35.13 -55.89 -17.01
N LEU A 8 36.32 -55.74 -16.41
CA LEU A 8 36.45 -55.17 -15.06
C LEU A 8 36.34 -53.64 -15.09
N LEU A 9 36.87 -53.00 -16.14
CA LEU A 9 36.82 -51.54 -16.33
C LEU A 9 35.40 -51.03 -16.66
N SER A 10 34.56 -51.87 -17.27
CA SER A 10 33.16 -51.55 -17.58
C SER A 10 32.24 -51.65 -16.33
N PHE A 11 32.53 -52.55 -15.39
CA PHE A 11 31.82 -52.61 -14.11
C PHE A 11 32.16 -51.45 -13.16
N THR A 12 33.36 -50.88 -13.26
CA THR A 12 33.74 -49.69 -12.46
C THR A 12 33.13 -48.39 -12.97
N LEU A 13 32.67 -48.33 -14.23
CA LEU A 13 32.04 -47.14 -14.82
C LEU A 13 30.54 -47.04 -14.53
N PHE A 14 29.86 -48.16 -14.25
CA PHE A 14 28.44 -48.15 -13.85
C PHE A 14 28.21 -47.83 -12.37
N GLY A 15 29.23 -47.96 -11.51
CA GLY A 15 29.13 -47.68 -10.08
C GLY A 15 29.13 -46.19 -9.71
N CYS A 16 29.35 -45.28 -10.67
CA CYS A 16 29.46 -43.84 -10.41
C CYS A 16 28.22 -43.03 -10.85
N LEU A 17 27.13 -43.69 -11.28
CA LEU A 17 25.92 -43.02 -11.77
C LEU A 17 24.67 -43.23 -10.89
N SER A 18 24.80 -43.87 -9.73
CA SER A 18 23.63 -44.22 -8.88
C SER A 18 23.56 -43.50 -7.53
N LEU A 19 24.33 -42.43 -7.32
CA LEU A 19 24.12 -41.54 -6.18
C LEU A 19 23.60 -40.22 -6.73
N ALA A 20 22.33 -40.21 -7.14
CA ALA A 20 21.59 -38.97 -7.01
C ALA A 20 21.70 -38.60 -5.52
N PRO A 21 22.19 -37.41 -5.15
CA PRO A 21 22.20 -37.02 -3.74
C PRO A 21 20.78 -37.23 -3.21
N GLU A 22 20.64 -37.92 -2.08
CA GLU A 22 19.37 -37.96 -1.36
C GLU A 22 19.02 -36.49 -1.09
N LEU A 23 18.05 -35.98 -1.85
CA LEU A 23 17.45 -34.68 -1.60
C LEU A 23 16.59 -34.87 -0.36
N GLU A 24 17.23 -34.86 0.80
CA GLU A 24 16.53 -34.70 2.05
C GLU A 24 16.04 -33.25 2.09
N TRP A 25 14.72 -33.09 2.20
CA TRP A 25 14.16 -31.79 2.51
C TRP A 25 14.70 -31.39 3.88
N GLU A 26 15.48 -30.31 3.94
CA GLU A 26 15.85 -29.68 5.19
C GLU A 26 14.64 -28.88 5.68
N ASP A 27 14.21 -29.13 6.92
CA ASP A 27 13.19 -28.31 7.55
C ASP A 27 13.76 -26.89 7.70
N VAL A 28 13.30 -25.99 6.84
CA VAL A 28 13.59 -24.57 6.99
C VAL A 28 12.77 -24.10 8.18
N THR A 29 13.44 -23.66 9.24
CA THR A 29 12.80 -22.98 10.36
C THR A 29 13.18 -21.51 10.31
N SER A 30 12.25 -20.66 10.72
CA SER A 30 12.46 -19.21 10.75
C SER A 30 12.18 -18.71 12.16
N ASP A 31 13.16 -18.03 12.74
CA ASP A 31 13.07 -17.28 13.99
C ASP A 31 12.65 -15.83 13.75
N HIS A 32 11.93 -15.57 12.65
CA HIS A 32 11.45 -14.25 12.30
C HIS A 32 10.39 -13.81 13.32
N ASP A 33 10.50 -12.58 13.81
CA ASP A 33 9.47 -11.94 14.64
C ASP A 33 8.60 -11.02 13.76
N PRO A 34 7.26 -11.04 13.86
CA PRO A 34 6.39 -10.19 13.06
C PRO A 34 6.73 -8.70 13.17
N VAL A 35 6.91 -8.02 12.03
CA VAL A 35 7.23 -6.59 11.95
C VAL A 35 6.06 -5.81 11.38
N LEU A 36 5.74 -4.67 12.00
CA LEU A 36 4.67 -3.78 11.55
C LEU A 36 5.11 -2.95 10.33
N ASN A 37 4.24 -2.87 9.32
CA ASN A 37 4.38 -2.04 8.12
C ASN A 37 3.15 -1.15 7.95
N VAL A 38 3.34 0.15 8.08
CA VAL A 38 2.25 1.14 8.02
C VAL A 38 2.48 2.08 6.86
N PHE A 39 1.42 2.27 6.07
CA PHE A 39 1.34 3.26 5.02
C PHE A 39 0.19 4.22 5.33
N GLY A 40 0.45 5.52 5.37
CA GLY A 40 -0.58 6.54 5.57
C GLY A 40 -0.55 7.56 4.44
N LEU A 41 -1.73 7.93 3.96
CA LEU A 41 -1.92 9.07 3.07
C LEU A 41 -2.75 10.12 3.82
N LEU A 42 -2.17 11.31 3.97
CA LEU A 42 -2.85 12.48 4.50
C LEU A 42 -3.01 13.49 3.36
N SER A 43 -4.26 13.73 3.00
CA SER A 43 -4.65 14.65 1.93
C SER A 43 -5.05 15.99 2.50
N ALA A 44 -4.51 17.06 1.93
CA ALA A 44 -5.01 18.43 2.13
C ALA A 44 -6.13 18.80 1.13
N ASP A 45 -6.41 17.92 0.16
CA ASP A 45 -7.45 18.11 -0.85
C ASP A 45 -8.73 17.38 -0.46
N SER A 46 -9.88 18.03 -0.68
CA SER A 46 -11.22 17.47 -0.56
C SER A 46 -11.53 16.29 -1.49
N ILE A 47 -10.75 16.10 -2.56
CA ILE A 47 -11.01 15.07 -3.58
C ILE A 47 -10.38 13.73 -3.19
N LEU A 48 -9.28 13.74 -2.42
CA LEU A 48 -8.61 12.53 -1.95
C LEU A 48 -8.92 12.28 -0.48
N THR A 49 -9.54 11.14 -0.15
CA THR A 49 -9.78 10.77 1.23
C THR A 49 -8.49 10.31 1.89
N SER A 50 -8.20 10.83 3.08
CA SER A 50 -7.07 10.38 3.90
C SER A 50 -7.32 8.98 4.46
N PHE A 51 -6.32 8.11 4.40
CA PHE A 51 -6.44 6.73 4.89
C PHE A 51 -5.13 6.20 5.43
N VAL A 52 -5.21 5.17 6.27
CA VAL A 52 -4.05 4.43 6.79
C VAL A 52 -4.23 2.93 6.51
N ARG A 53 -3.19 2.27 6.01
CA ARG A 53 -3.09 0.81 5.90
C ARG A 53 -2.10 0.30 6.92
N VAL A 54 -2.56 -0.64 7.74
CA VAL A 54 -1.74 -1.29 8.77
C VAL A 54 -1.56 -2.76 8.40
N HIS A 55 -0.33 -3.12 8.10
CA HIS A 55 0.07 -4.49 7.82
C HIS A 55 1.13 -4.96 8.81
N ARG A 56 1.32 -6.26 8.92
CA ARG A 56 2.49 -6.88 9.56
C ARG A 56 3.06 -7.97 8.68
N THR A 57 4.34 -8.28 8.84
CA THR A 57 4.88 -9.53 8.32
C THR A 57 4.35 -10.71 9.13
N LEU A 58 4.38 -11.88 8.50
CA LEU A 58 3.97 -13.15 9.09
C LEU A 58 5.19 -14.04 9.23
N ASP A 59 5.18 -14.87 10.26
CA ASP A 59 6.20 -15.92 10.38
C ASP A 59 5.92 -17.02 9.37
N MET A 60 6.95 -17.79 9.01
CA MET A 60 6.83 -18.81 7.96
C MET A 60 5.79 -19.91 8.30
N GLU A 61 5.58 -20.16 9.59
CA GLU A 61 4.60 -21.13 10.09
C GLU A 61 3.17 -20.57 10.17
N GLU A 62 3.02 -19.24 10.07
CA GLU A 62 1.71 -18.61 10.08
C GLU A 62 1.01 -18.74 8.73
N ALA A 63 -0.27 -19.11 8.75
CA ALA A 63 -1.10 -19.06 7.55
C ALA A 63 -1.17 -17.62 7.00
N ALA A 64 -1.07 -17.46 5.68
CA ALA A 64 -1.22 -16.17 4.99
C ALA A 64 -2.66 -15.63 5.07
N ASP A 65 -3.63 -16.53 5.10
CA ASP A 65 -5.05 -16.21 5.09
C ASP A 65 -5.79 -16.87 6.25
N SER A 66 -6.90 -16.27 6.64
CA SER A 66 -7.89 -16.82 7.56
C SER A 66 -9.24 -16.89 6.89
N LEU A 67 -9.99 -17.93 7.21
CA LEU A 67 -11.38 -18.06 6.81
C LEU A 67 -12.25 -17.25 7.77
N ILE A 68 -12.93 -16.24 7.26
CA ILE A 68 -13.93 -15.47 7.99
C ILE A 68 -15.31 -15.86 7.53
N ARG A 69 -16.25 -15.91 8.48
CA ARG A 69 -17.66 -16.13 8.23
C ARG A 69 -18.39 -14.79 8.37
N ASP A 70 -18.83 -14.22 7.26
CA ASP A 70 -19.67 -13.03 7.25
C ASP A 70 -21.16 -13.39 7.14
N THR A 71 -22.03 -12.58 7.73
CA THR A 71 -23.49 -12.76 7.69
C THR A 71 -24.16 -11.52 7.09
N ILE A 72 -24.29 -11.49 5.76
CA ILE A 72 -24.92 -10.39 5.03
C ILE A 72 -26.35 -10.80 4.63
N GLY A 73 -27.36 -10.00 5.01
CA GLY A 73 -28.74 -10.20 4.59
C GLY A 73 -29.37 -11.54 5.02
N GLY A 74 -28.85 -12.18 6.07
CA GLY A 74 -29.28 -13.50 6.53
C GLY A 74 -28.64 -14.69 5.78
N GLY A 75 -27.81 -14.43 4.78
CA GLY A 75 -26.93 -15.41 4.15
C GLY A 75 -25.60 -15.55 4.90
N VAL A 76 -24.98 -16.73 4.81
CA VAL A 76 -23.65 -16.98 5.39
C VAL A 76 -22.66 -17.03 4.24
N PHE A 77 -21.68 -16.12 4.27
CA PHE A 77 -20.58 -16.06 3.32
C PHE A 77 -19.31 -16.50 4.02
N ILE A 78 -18.48 -17.28 3.32
CA ILE A 78 -17.18 -17.72 3.82
C ILE A 78 -16.16 -17.11 2.89
N ASP A 79 -15.38 -16.18 3.42
CA ASP A 79 -14.40 -15.41 2.66
C ASP A 79 -13.01 -15.63 3.24
N TYR A 80 -12.02 -15.63 2.35
CA TYR A 80 -10.62 -15.61 2.76
C TYR A 80 -10.20 -14.16 3.01
N THR A 81 -9.54 -13.95 4.14
CA THR A 81 -8.99 -12.63 4.48
C THR A 81 -7.52 -12.76 4.83
N SER A 82 -6.74 -11.79 4.35
CA SER A 82 -5.31 -11.75 4.59
C SER A 82 -4.99 -11.52 6.06
N ARG A 83 -4.08 -12.34 6.61
CA ARG A 83 -3.56 -12.21 7.98
C ARG A 83 -2.43 -11.18 8.10
N PHE A 84 -1.93 -10.69 6.96
CA PHE A 84 -1.01 -9.55 6.94
C PHE A 84 -1.69 -8.25 7.39
N ILE A 85 -3.03 -8.15 7.27
CA ILE A 85 -3.80 -6.96 7.68
C ILE A 85 -4.12 -7.03 9.16
N VAL A 86 -3.80 -5.94 9.88
CA VAL A 86 -4.18 -5.75 11.28
C VAL A 86 -5.47 -4.95 11.33
N ARG A 87 -6.56 -5.55 11.83
CA ARG A 87 -7.93 -4.98 11.78
C ARG A 87 -8.35 -4.29 13.08
N ASP A 88 -7.58 -4.51 14.13
CA ASP A 88 -7.85 -4.13 15.51
C ASP A 88 -6.73 -3.25 16.09
N ALA A 89 -6.02 -2.52 15.22
CA ALA A 89 -5.03 -1.54 15.63
C ALA A 89 -5.69 -0.24 16.09
N GLU A 90 -5.12 0.40 17.09
CA GLU A 90 -5.38 1.79 17.41
C GLU A 90 -4.57 2.67 16.44
N VAL A 91 -5.25 3.50 15.65
CA VAL A 91 -4.64 4.38 14.64
C VAL A 91 -5.02 5.83 14.95
N ILE A 92 -4.03 6.62 15.34
CA ILE A 92 -4.21 8.02 15.72
C ILE A 92 -3.34 8.90 14.84
N VAL A 93 -3.94 9.89 14.21
CA VAL A 93 -3.26 10.94 13.46
C VAL A 93 -3.41 12.25 14.23
N SER A 94 -2.36 13.05 14.35
CA SER A 94 -2.40 14.29 15.15
C SER A 94 -1.62 15.43 14.49
N ASN A 95 -2.14 16.66 14.60
CA ASN A 95 -1.45 17.90 14.25
C ASN A 95 -0.77 18.58 15.45
N GLY A 96 -0.63 17.86 16.57
CA GLY A 96 -0.06 18.36 17.83
C GLY A 96 -1.04 19.15 18.72
N MET A 97 -2.21 19.56 18.20
CA MET A 97 -3.28 20.19 19.00
C MET A 97 -4.48 19.26 19.18
N ASN A 98 -4.87 18.56 18.11
CA ASN A 98 -6.00 17.64 18.06
C ASN A 98 -5.52 16.22 17.72
N GLU A 99 -6.28 15.24 18.14
CA GLU A 99 -6.10 13.83 17.80
C GLU A 99 -7.31 13.33 17.00
N TYR A 100 -7.01 12.61 15.92
CA TYR A 100 -7.98 12.09 14.97
C TYR A 100 -7.86 10.57 14.96
N ILE A 101 -8.89 9.88 15.46
CA ILE A 101 -8.92 8.42 15.58
C ILE A 101 -9.49 7.85 14.29
N PHE A 102 -8.71 7.04 13.59
CA PHE A 102 -9.15 6.38 12.37
C PHE A 102 -9.72 4.99 12.71
N GLU A 103 -10.84 4.64 12.09
CA GLU A 103 -11.56 3.38 12.30
C GLU A 103 -11.35 2.41 11.14
N TYR A 104 -11.13 1.14 11.46
CA TYR A 104 -10.96 0.11 10.45
C TYR A 104 -12.24 -0.10 9.64
N THR A 105 -12.09 -0.16 8.33
CA THR A 105 -13.17 -0.39 7.38
C THR A 105 -12.79 -1.49 6.39
N ASP A 106 -13.58 -2.57 6.38
CA ASP A 106 -13.38 -3.69 5.44
C ASP A 106 -13.61 -3.27 4.00
N PHE A 107 -14.69 -2.53 3.75
CA PHE A 107 -15.02 -2.00 2.43
C PHE A 107 -15.81 -0.71 2.59
N PHE A 108 -15.40 0.33 1.88
CA PHE A 108 -16.11 1.60 1.78
C PHE A 108 -16.10 2.07 0.34
N TRP A 109 -17.25 2.53 -0.12
CA TRP A 109 -17.40 3.13 -1.44
C TRP A 109 -17.95 4.54 -1.24
N ASP A 110 -17.13 5.52 -1.60
CA ASP A 110 -17.55 6.89 -1.84
C ASP A 110 -17.82 7.07 -3.34
N GLU A 111 -18.57 8.11 -3.73
CA GLU A 111 -18.99 8.38 -5.12
C GLU A 111 -17.87 8.12 -6.14
N ASP A 112 -16.66 8.44 -5.70
CA ASP A 112 -15.44 8.59 -6.47
C ASP A 112 -14.27 7.72 -5.93
N GLN A 113 -14.46 6.92 -4.88
CA GLN A 113 -13.35 6.18 -4.25
C GLN A 113 -13.79 4.84 -3.69
N VAL A 114 -13.00 3.80 -3.98
CA VAL A 114 -13.19 2.47 -3.39
C VAL A 114 -12.04 2.18 -2.45
N PHE A 115 -12.38 2.02 -1.17
CA PHE A 115 -11.46 1.64 -0.11
C PHE A 115 -11.75 0.22 0.36
N GLN A 116 -10.68 -0.54 0.58
CA GLN A 116 -10.77 -1.89 1.10
C GLN A 116 -9.66 -2.11 2.11
N GLN A 117 -10.02 -2.60 3.29
CA GLN A 117 -9.11 -2.98 4.37
C GLN A 117 -8.17 -1.83 4.76
N VAL A 118 -8.76 -0.67 5.05
CA VAL A 118 -8.04 0.55 5.46
C VAL A 118 -8.68 1.12 6.72
N TYR A 119 -7.94 1.98 7.41
CA TYR A 119 -8.46 2.82 8.46
C TYR A 119 -8.84 4.17 7.86
N LEU A 120 -10.05 4.65 8.15
CA LEU A 120 -10.60 5.93 7.69
C LEU A 120 -10.99 6.79 8.90
N TYR A 121 -10.87 8.10 8.75
CA TYR A 121 -11.38 9.01 9.76
C TYR A 121 -12.90 9.20 9.57
N PRO A 122 -13.74 8.92 10.57
CA PRO A 122 -15.20 9.03 10.43
C PRO A 122 -15.72 10.46 10.57
N GLY A 123 -14.90 11.41 11.05
CA GLY A 123 -15.28 12.81 11.20
C GLY A 123 -15.11 13.62 9.91
N ASN A 124 -15.58 14.86 9.94
CA ASN A 124 -15.59 15.78 8.79
C ASN A 124 -14.76 17.05 9.01
N ASP A 125 -13.93 17.08 10.06
CA ASP A 125 -13.10 18.20 10.48
C ASP A 125 -11.59 17.94 10.29
N LEU A 126 -11.23 16.83 9.63
CA LEU A 126 -9.86 16.57 9.20
C LEU A 126 -9.53 17.47 8.01
N ASN A 127 -8.82 18.57 8.28
CA ASN A 127 -8.48 19.58 7.26
C ASN A 127 -6.99 19.97 7.32
N PRO A 128 -6.08 19.09 6.86
CA PRO A 128 -4.63 19.33 6.89
C PRO A 128 -4.25 20.55 6.05
N GLN A 129 -3.42 21.44 6.58
CA GLN A 129 -2.96 22.64 5.86
C GLN A 129 -1.51 22.52 5.40
N PRO A 130 -1.16 23.11 4.23
CA PRO A 130 0.21 23.19 3.75
C PRO A 130 1.22 23.67 4.81
N GLY A 131 2.30 22.92 5.00
CA GLY A 131 3.37 23.22 5.96
C GLY A 131 3.10 22.76 7.39
N GLU A 132 1.93 22.21 7.71
CA GLU A 132 1.67 21.60 9.00
C GLU A 132 2.47 20.30 9.18
N THR A 133 2.99 20.08 10.38
CA THR A 133 3.62 18.81 10.77
C THR A 133 2.57 17.92 11.43
N TRP A 134 2.48 16.69 10.95
CA TRP A 134 1.50 15.71 11.41
C TRP A 134 2.20 14.43 11.85
N THR A 135 1.69 13.82 12.91
CA THR A 135 2.20 12.57 13.47
C THR A 135 1.17 11.47 13.29
N LEU A 136 1.65 10.27 13.01
CA LEU A 136 0.87 9.04 12.93
C LEU A 136 1.37 8.09 14.01
N ASN A 137 0.48 7.66 14.89
CA ASN A 137 0.75 6.63 15.90
C ASN A 137 -0.13 5.42 15.64
N VAL A 138 0.48 4.23 15.57
CA VAL A 138 -0.24 2.98 15.39
C VAL A 138 0.20 1.99 16.46
N THR A 139 -0.76 1.42 17.18
CA THR A 139 -0.55 0.40 18.20
C THR A 139 -1.41 -0.82 17.90
N THR A 140 -0.82 -2.00 17.83
CA THR A 140 -1.55 -3.25 17.62
C THR A 140 -1.81 -3.97 18.95
N PRO A 141 -2.85 -4.82 19.05
CA PRO A 141 -3.10 -5.60 20.27
C PRO A 141 -1.99 -6.59 20.63
N GLY A 142 -1.16 -6.98 19.65
CA GLY A 142 0.04 -7.78 19.86
C GLY A 142 1.22 -7.02 20.47
N GLY A 143 1.05 -5.73 20.80
CA GLY A 143 2.07 -4.89 21.42
C GLY A 143 3.06 -4.23 20.45
N LEU A 144 2.95 -4.48 19.14
CA LEU A 144 3.72 -3.76 18.13
C LEU A 144 3.20 -2.33 18.03
N SER A 145 4.11 -1.35 18.04
CA SER A 145 3.77 0.06 17.84
C SER A 145 4.75 0.74 16.89
N ILE A 146 4.28 1.73 16.16
CA ILE A 146 5.10 2.58 15.31
C ILE A 146 4.59 4.02 15.34
N THR A 147 5.53 4.96 15.35
CA THR A 147 5.25 6.37 15.17
C THR A 147 5.97 6.90 13.93
N GLY A 148 5.26 7.70 13.14
CA GLY A 148 5.77 8.41 11.98
C GLY A 148 5.42 9.90 12.05
N GLU A 149 6.18 10.71 11.31
CA GLU A 149 5.94 12.14 11.17
C GLU A 149 6.04 12.52 9.69
N THR A 150 5.22 13.47 9.25
CA THR A 150 5.28 14.05 7.91
C THR A 150 4.95 15.53 7.95
N ILE A 151 5.25 16.22 6.86
CA ILE A 151 4.85 17.62 6.65
C ILE A 151 3.92 17.66 5.44
N VAL A 152 2.79 18.34 5.56
CA VAL A 152 1.87 18.54 4.44
C VAL A 152 2.59 19.37 3.37
N PRO A 153 2.69 18.88 2.12
CA PRO A 153 3.39 19.60 1.06
C PRO A 153 2.72 20.95 0.75
N PRO A 154 3.47 21.92 0.19
CA PRO A 154 2.87 23.14 -0.32
C PRO A 154 1.92 22.85 -1.49
N MET A 155 0.93 23.72 -1.68
CA MET A 155 0.02 23.62 -2.81
C MET A 155 0.75 23.91 -4.13
N ALA A 156 0.53 23.07 -5.14
CA ALA A 156 1.06 23.29 -6.48
C ALA A 156 0.42 24.55 -7.13
N GLN A 157 1.19 25.28 -7.93
CA GLN A 157 0.72 26.51 -8.59
C GLN A 157 0.92 26.43 -10.09
N ILE A 158 -0.17 26.48 -10.86
CA ILE A 158 -0.14 26.60 -12.33
C ILE A 158 0.02 28.08 -12.71
N PHE A 159 0.89 28.37 -13.68
CA PHE A 159 1.00 29.71 -14.25
C PHE A 159 -0.16 29.95 -15.22
N THR A 160 -1.14 30.73 -14.79
CA THR A 160 -2.35 31.00 -15.58
C THR A 160 -2.12 32.04 -16.67
N GLU A 161 -1.05 32.84 -16.60
CA GLU A 161 -0.77 33.91 -17.56
C GLU A 161 -0.48 33.38 -18.98
N GLY A 162 -0.03 32.12 -19.09
CA GLY A 162 0.23 31.45 -20.36
C GLY A 162 -0.96 30.64 -20.90
N LEU A 163 -2.04 30.52 -20.12
CA LEU A 163 -3.21 29.73 -20.53
C LEU A 163 -4.15 30.59 -21.37
N PRO A 164 -4.71 30.05 -22.48
CA PRO A 164 -5.67 30.77 -23.28
C PRO A 164 -7.01 30.89 -22.56
N ASP A 165 -7.72 32.01 -22.76
CA ASP A 165 -9.08 32.22 -22.25
C ASP A 165 -10.10 31.22 -22.84
N THR A 166 -9.74 30.51 -23.92
CA THR A 166 -10.58 29.49 -24.56
C THR A 166 -9.72 28.35 -25.06
N PHE A 167 -10.09 27.13 -24.69
CA PHE A 167 -9.42 25.92 -25.13
C PHE A 167 -9.95 25.44 -26.49
N GLN A 168 -9.05 25.26 -27.45
CA GLN A 168 -9.35 24.65 -28.75
C GLN A 168 -8.98 23.15 -28.69
N LEU A 169 -9.93 22.28 -29.01
CA LEU A 169 -9.76 20.83 -28.89
C LEU A 169 -8.72 20.24 -29.86
N ASP A 170 -8.40 20.94 -30.93
CA ASP A 170 -7.48 20.51 -31.98
C ASP A 170 -6.09 21.18 -31.90
N GLN A 171 -5.79 21.85 -30.78
CA GLN A 171 -4.52 22.53 -30.57
C GLN A 171 -3.73 21.95 -29.41
N THR A 172 -2.40 21.89 -29.58
CA THR A 172 -1.49 21.60 -28.47
C THR A 172 -1.40 22.82 -27.56
N MET A 173 -1.52 22.61 -26.25
CA MET A 173 -1.27 23.64 -25.25
C MET A 173 -0.05 23.26 -24.42
N GLU A 174 0.66 24.27 -23.94
CA GLU A 174 1.74 24.12 -22.97
C GLU A 174 1.22 24.59 -21.61
N ILE A 175 1.22 23.70 -20.63
CA ILE A 175 0.88 24.03 -19.25
C ILE A 175 2.18 24.08 -18.48
N THR A 176 2.43 25.20 -17.80
CA THR A 176 3.61 25.40 -16.95
C THR A 176 3.16 25.66 -15.52
N TRP A 177 3.97 25.21 -14.56
CA TRP A 177 3.68 25.35 -13.13
C TRP A 177 4.95 25.67 -12.36
N GLN A 178 4.79 26.24 -11.17
CA GLN A 178 5.89 26.56 -10.30
C GLN A 178 6.57 25.26 -9.82
N PRO A 179 7.88 25.08 -10.08
CA PRO A 179 8.59 23.88 -9.67
C PRO A 179 8.79 23.85 -8.15
N MET A 180 8.70 22.66 -7.56
CA MET A 180 8.90 22.43 -6.15
C MET A 180 10.09 21.49 -5.95
N ALA A 181 11.22 22.02 -5.46
CA ALA A 181 12.48 21.27 -5.42
C ALA A 181 12.40 19.98 -4.57
N ASP A 182 11.62 20.02 -3.48
CA ASP A 182 11.54 18.94 -2.49
C ASP A 182 10.23 18.15 -2.56
N ASN A 183 9.33 18.47 -3.49
CA ASN A 183 8.01 17.84 -3.59
C ASN A 183 7.72 17.39 -5.02
N TYR A 184 7.18 16.18 -5.15
CA TYR A 184 6.65 15.73 -6.43
C TYR A 184 5.29 16.39 -6.68
N GLN A 185 5.09 16.87 -7.90
CA GLN A 185 3.84 17.44 -8.36
C GLN A 185 3.24 16.50 -9.40
N ILE A 186 1.97 16.13 -9.22
CA ILE A 186 1.24 15.26 -10.15
C ILE A 186 0.10 16.08 -10.74
N MET A 187 -0.05 16.02 -12.06
CA MET A 187 -1.18 16.60 -12.76
C MET A 187 -2.12 15.46 -13.18
N ASN A 188 -3.34 15.49 -12.66
CA ASN A 188 -4.38 14.56 -13.09
C ASN A 188 -5.18 15.19 -14.24
N VAL A 189 -5.15 14.55 -15.42
CA VAL A 189 -5.83 15.01 -16.63
C VAL A 189 -6.97 14.06 -16.98
N GLY A 190 -8.20 14.43 -16.63
CA GLY A 190 -9.42 13.74 -17.05
C GLY A 190 -9.85 14.13 -18.47
N ASN A 191 -10.32 13.17 -19.27
CA ASN A 191 -10.87 13.41 -20.61
C ASN A 191 -12.41 13.49 -20.54
N TYR A 192 -12.98 14.64 -20.89
CA TYR A 192 -14.43 14.85 -20.93
C TYR A 192 -15.17 13.91 -21.91
N LEU A 193 -14.53 13.36 -22.95
CA LEU A 193 -15.16 12.36 -23.85
C LEU A 193 -15.33 10.97 -23.20
N GLY A 194 -14.86 10.78 -21.98
CA GLY A 194 -15.25 9.69 -21.08
C GLY A 194 -16.65 9.85 -20.48
N TYR A 195 -17.42 10.89 -20.85
CA TYR A 195 -18.77 11.22 -20.36
C TYR A 195 -19.83 10.11 -20.43
N PHE A 196 -19.50 8.94 -20.98
CA PHE A 196 -20.33 7.73 -20.93
C PHE A 196 -19.92 6.75 -19.83
N GLY A 197 -19.02 7.10 -18.92
CA GLY A 197 -18.72 6.28 -17.75
C GLY A 197 -17.62 6.85 -16.84
N TYR A 198 -18.06 7.31 -15.68
CA TYR A 198 -17.31 7.56 -14.43
C TYR A 198 -16.44 8.83 -14.41
N ASP A 199 -16.76 9.70 -13.44
CA ASP A 199 -16.22 11.02 -13.14
C ASP A 199 -14.71 11.00 -12.82
N TYR A 200 -14.00 12.12 -13.05
CA TYR A 200 -13.02 12.78 -12.16
C TYR A 200 -12.59 14.15 -12.76
N THR A 201 -12.45 15.16 -11.90
CA THR A 201 -12.07 16.56 -12.22
C THR A 201 -10.55 16.74 -12.35
N MET A 202 -10.12 17.83 -13.00
CA MET A 202 -8.70 18.21 -13.09
C MET A 202 -8.21 18.77 -11.76
N VAL A 203 -7.20 18.13 -11.17
CA VAL A 203 -6.57 18.55 -9.91
C VAL A 203 -5.07 18.43 -10.04
N THR A 204 -4.35 19.41 -9.49
CA THR A 204 -2.93 19.29 -9.20
C THR A 204 -2.77 18.76 -7.80
N ASP A 205 -2.30 17.51 -7.69
CA ASP A 205 -2.26 16.79 -6.42
C ASP A 205 -0.97 17.07 -5.64
N SER A 206 -1.11 17.24 -4.33
CA SER A 206 -0.01 17.19 -3.37
C SER A 206 -0.45 16.35 -2.17
N ALA A 207 0.04 15.11 -2.07
CA ALA A 207 -0.27 14.20 -0.97
C ALA A 207 0.97 14.01 -0.08
N ALA A 208 0.78 14.07 1.23
CA ALA A 208 1.83 13.68 2.17
C ALA A 208 1.79 12.16 2.36
N VAL A 209 2.93 11.50 2.12
CA VAL A 209 3.05 10.05 2.29
C VAL A 209 3.81 9.74 3.58
N PHE A 210 3.19 8.97 4.46
CA PHE A 210 3.88 8.32 5.56
C PHE A 210 4.39 6.97 5.07
N GLY A 211 5.70 6.87 4.83
CA GLY A 211 6.37 5.62 4.49
C GLY A 211 7.56 5.39 5.41
N LYS A 212 7.43 4.48 6.38
CA LYS A 212 8.56 4.02 7.20
C LYS A 212 8.65 2.51 7.14
N LYS A 213 9.60 2.00 6.34
CA LYS A 213 10.07 0.62 6.44
C LYS A 213 11.11 0.59 7.55
N ILE A 214 10.76 0.02 8.70
CA ILE A 214 11.76 -0.29 9.74
C ILE A 214 12.25 -1.71 9.45
N SER A 215 13.52 -1.79 9.02
CA SER A 215 14.26 -3.05 8.90
C SER A 215 14.63 -3.60 10.26
#